data_AF-A0A2A5M5R1-F1
#
_entry.id   AF-A0A2A5M5R1-F1
#
_cell.length_a   1.000
_cell.length_b   1.000
_cell.length_c   1.000
_cell.angle_alpha   90.00
_cell.angle_beta   90.00
_cell.angle_gamma   90.00
#
_symmetry.space_group_name_H-M   'P 1'
#
loop_
_entity.id
_entity.type
_entity.pdbx_description
1 polymer ?
#
loop_
_entity_poly.entity_id
_entity_poly.type
_entity_poly.pdbx_seq_one_letter_code
_entity_poly.pdbx_strand_id
1 'polypeptide(L)'
;GLKFIAVMPESMSLERRKMITLFGARLELTPANLGMKGAVDKANEILLNTPNSFMISQFENISNKNAHRKNTALEILRDLDNKLDIFVAGFGTGGTISGVGEILKEKLEKVHIVGVEPLNSPLLSKGEAGSHKIQGIGANFIPAILNKEVIDEVIT
;
A
#
# COMPACT_ATOMS: atom_id res chain seq x y z
N GLY A 1 -20.05 -16.20 4.99
CA GLY A 1 -19.18 -15.02 5.03
C GLY A 1 -18.09 -15.24 6.05
N LEU A 2 -16.90 -14.65 5.85
CA LEU A 2 -15.82 -14.67 6.83
C LEU A 2 -16.02 -13.54 7.84
N LYS A 3 -15.72 -13.78 9.12
CA LYS A 3 -15.66 -12.70 10.11
C LYS A 3 -14.44 -11.84 9.79
N PHE A 4 -14.62 -10.52 9.79
CA PHE A 4 -13.56 -9.56 9.47
C PHE A 4 -13.37 -8.57 10.62
N ILE A 5 -12.11 -8.39 11.03
CA ILE A 5 -11.68 -7.38 11.99
C ILE A 5 -10.77 -6.41 11.24
N ALA A 6 -11.15 -5.14 11.18
CA ALA A 6 -10.32 -4.10 10.60
C ALA A 6 -9.67 -3.29 11.73
N VAL A 7 -8.34 -3.30 11.75
CA VAL A 7 -7.54 -2.50 12.68
C VAL A 7 -7.04 -1.26 11.96
N MET A 8 -7.26 -0.07 12.52
CA MET A 8 -6.83 1.18 11.89
C MET A 8 -6.59 2.31 12.91
N PRO A 9 -5.78 3.32 12.57
CA PRO A 9 -5.63 4.50 13.41
C PRO A 9 -6.96 5.27 13.57
N GLU A 10 -7.22 5.83 14.74
CA GLU A 10 -8.41 6.66 15.01
C GLU A 10 -8.49 7.93 14.15
N SER A 11 -7.37 8.33 13.52
CA SER A 11 -7.29 9.42 12.54
C SER A 11 -7.97 9.10 11.20
N MET A 12 -8.37 7.85 10.97
CA MET A 12 -9.18 7.49 9.80
C MET A 12 -10.57 8.13 9.87
N SER A 13 -11.06 8.57 8.70
CA SER A 13 -12.31 9.33 8.61
C SER A 13 -13.52 8.57 9.18
N LEU A 14 -14.52 9.31 9.65
CA LEU A 14 -15.75 8.72 10.18
C LEU A 14 -16.52 7.95 9.09
N GLU A 15 -16.48 8.43 7.86
CA GLU A 15 -17.12 7.82 6.70
C GLU A 15 -16.54 6.43 6.42
N ARG A 16 -15.21 6.29 6.44
CA ARG A 16 -14.55 4.98 6.25
C ARG A 16 -14.91 3.99 7.35
N ARG A 17 -14.93 4.45 8.61
CA ARG A 17 -15.33 3.62 9.75
C ARG A 17 -16.78 3.14 9.59
N LYS A 18 -17.70 4.06 9.29
CA LYS A 18 -19.12 3.74 9.05
C LYS A 18 -19.29 2.73 7.92
N MET A 19 -18.61 2.92 6.79
CA MET A 19 -18.70 2.00 5.64
C MET A 19 -18.22 0.59 6.01
N ILE A 20 -17.09 0.46 6.71
CA ILE A 20 -16.54 -0.84 7.10
C ILE A 20 -17.48 -1.56 8.08
N THR A 21 -18.03 -0.85 9.07
CA THR A 21 -19.02 -1.42 9.99
C THR A 21 -20.33 -1.78 9.30
N LEU A 22 -20.78 -1.01 8.30
CA LEU A 22 -21.99 -1.30 7.53
C LEU A 22 -21.90 -2.64 6.78
N PHE A 23 -20.70 -3.02 6.32
CA PHE A 23 -20.45 -4.34 5.72
C PHE A 23 -20.32 -5.48 6.76
N GLY A 24 -20.53 -5.21 8.05
CA GLY A 24 -20.55 -6.22 9.12
C GLY A 24 -19.19 -6.49 9.77
N ALA A 25 -18.19 -5.65 9.51
CA ALA A 25 -16.86 -5.80 10.11
C ALA A 25 -16.77 -5.22 11.53
N ARG A 26 -15.96 -5.85 12.39
CA ARG A 26 -15.57 -5.29 13.68
C ARG A 26 -14.42 -4.30 13.47
N LEU A 27 -14.52 -3.11 14.06
CA LEU A 27 -13.44 -2.12 14.05
C LEU A 27 -12.65 -2.17 15.36
N GLU A 28 -11.33 -2.09 15.23
CA GLU A 28 -10.39 -1.89 16.33
C GLU A 28 -9.57 -0.63 16.02
N LEU A 29 -9.66 0.38 16.89
CA LEU A 29 -8.98 1.65 16.68
C LEU A 29 -7.70 1.72 17.49
N THR A 30 -6.63 2.23 16.89
CA THR A 30 -5.35 2.47 17.56
C THR A 30 -5.05 3.98 17.66
N PRO A 31 -4.22 4.42 18.61
CA PRO A 31 -3.82 5.83 18.73
C PRO A 31 -3.27 6.41 17.43
N ALA A 32 -3.71 7.63 17.08
CA ALA A 32 -3.35 8.25 15.80
C ALA A 32 -1.84 8.47 15.62
N ASN A 33 -1.12 8.78 16.70
CA ASN A 33 0.32 9.06 16.70
C ASN A 33 1.19 7.84 16.37
N LEU A 34 0.67 6.61 16.57
CA LEU A 34 1.39 5.38 16.22
C LEU A 34 1.27 5.04 14.72
N GLY A 35 0.40 5.74 13.98
CA GLY A 35 0.21 5.57 12.54
C GLY A 35 -0.13 4.13 12.15
N MET A 36 0.22 3.75 10.91
CA MET A 36 -0.07 2.42 10.39
C MET A 36 0.71 1.32 11.13
N LYS A 37 1.91 1.63 11.64
CA LYS A 37 2.71 0.69 12.44
C LYS A 37 1.93 0.21 13.67
N GLY A 38 1.32 1.12 14.43
CA GLY A 38 0.50 0.76 15.59
C GLY A 38 -0.70 -0.13 15.24
N ALA A 39 -1.32 0.10 14.07
CA ALA A 39 -2.41 -0.75 13.58
C ALA A 39 -1.93 -2.17 13.24
N VAL A 40 -0.73 -2.32 12.64
CA VAL A 40 -0.12 -3.62 12.35
C VAL A 40 0.24 -4.35 13.66
N ASP A 41 0.84 -3.65 14.62
CA ASP A 41 1.20 -4.22 15.93
C ASP A 41 -0.05 -4.76 16.65
N LYS A 42 -1.15 -3.99 16.66
CA LYS A 42 -2.43 -4.43 17.25
C LYS A 42 -3.08 -5.58 16.46
N ALA A 43 -2.97 -5.61 15.14
CA ALA A 43 -3.47 -6.72 14.32
C ALA A 43 -2.73 -8.04 14.65
N ASN A 44 -1.41 -7.97 14.85
CA ASN A 44 -0.61 -9.12 15.30
C ASN A 44 -1.02 -9.60 16.70
N GLU A 45 -1.26 -8.67 17.63
CA GLU A 45 -1.76 -9.02 18.97
C GLU A 45 -3.11 -9.77 18.88
N ILE A 46 -4.05 -9.29 18.05
CA ILE A 46 -5.34 -9.94 17.84
C ILE A 46 -5.16 -11.33 17.21
N LEU A 47 -4.30 -11.45 16.21
CA LEU A 47 -4.00 -12.72 15.54
C LEU A 47 -3.50 -13.77 16.54
N LEU A 48 -2.56 -13.40 17.42
CA LEU A 48 -2.00 -14.30 18.43
C LEU A 48 -3.05 -14.79 19.45
N ASN A 49 -4.05 -13.97 19.75
CA ASN A 49 -5.05 -14.24 20.77
C ASN A 49 -6.39 -14.76 20.22
N THR A 50 -6.53 -14.91 18.90
CA THR A 50 -7.79 -15.33 18.26
C THR A 50 -7.61 -16.68 17.59
N PRO A 51 -8.17 -17.78 18.15
CA PRO A 51 -8.16 -19.08 17.49
C PRO A 51 -8.85 -19.03 16.12
N ASN A 52 -8.37 -19.86 15.18
CA ASN A 52 -8.91 -19.94 13.82
C ASN A 52 -8.98 -18.58 13.10
N SER A 53 -7.93 -17.78 13.26
CA SER A 53 -7.77 -16.50 12.58
C SER A 53 -6.56 -16.54 11.63
N PHE A 54 -6.57 -15.65 10.66
CA PHE A 54 -5.46 -15.44 9.74
C PHE A 54 -5.35 -13.95 9.41
N MET A 55 -4.14 -13.48 9.12
CA MET A 55 -3.90 -12.10 8.69
C MET A 55 -3.55 -12.09 7.19
N ILE A 56 -4.19 -11.20 6.44
CA ILE A 56 -3.97 -11.08 4.98
C ILE A 56 -2.59 -10.47 4.67
N SER A 57 -2.04 -9.68 5.60
CA SER A 57 -0.69 -9.11 5.56
C SER A 57 -0.37 -8.34 4.27
N GLN A 58 -1.16 -7.31 3.95
CA GLN A 58 -1.08 -6.59 2.67
C GLN A 58 0.28 -5.97 2.32
N PHE A 59 1.17 -5.78 3.31
CA PHE A 59 2.52 -5.23 3.15
C PHE A 59 3.59 -6.30 2.84
N GLU A 60 3.25 -7.57 3.00
CA GLU A 60 4.14 -8.74 2.85
C GLU A 60 3.61 -9.75 1.83
N ASN A 61 2.30 -9.78 1.62
CA ASN A 61 1.64 -10.74 0.74
C ASN A 61 1.88 -10.42 -0.73
N ILE A 62 2.67 -11.26 -1.40
CA ILE A 62 3.03 -11.14 -2.82
C ILE A 62 1.78 -11.11 -3.73
N SER A 63 0.65 -11.66 -3.29
CA SER A 63 -0.63 -11.58 -4.03
C SER A 63 -1.05 -10.14 -4.32
N ASN A 64 -0.70 -9.19 -3.45
CA ASN A 64 -0.95 -7.76 -3.64
C ASN A 64 -0.28 -7.26 -4.93
N LYS A 65 1.05 -7.36 -5.04
CA LYS A 65 1.76 -6.94 -6.26
C LYS A 65 1.42 -7.80 -7.48
N ASN A 66 1.16 -9.10 -7.29
CA ASN A 66 0.79 -10.00 -8.39
C ASN A 66 -0.55 -9.62 -9.04
N ALA A 67 -1.52 -9.11 -8.27
CA ALA A 67 -2.77 -8.63 -8.85
C ALA A 67 -2.52 -7.48 -9.84
N HIS A 68 -1.59 -6.59 -9.52
CA HIS A 68 -1.21 -5.47 -10.39
C HIS A 68 -0.41 -5.92 -11.62
N ARG A 69 0.49 -6.92 -11.48
CA ARG A 69 1.19 -7.52 -12.63
C ARG A 69 0.21 -8.12 -13.65
N LYS A 70 -0.75 -8.89 -13.15
CA LYS A 70 -1.66 -9.69 -13.98
C LYS A 70 -2.82 -8.90 -14.57
N ASN A 71 -3.18 -7.78 -13.95
CA ASN A 71 -4.34 -6.98 -14.34
C ASN A 71 -3.92 -5.54 -14.65
N THR A 72 -3.70 -4.71 -13.63
CA THR A 72 -3.48 -3.26 -13.77
C THR A 72 -2.42 -2.90 -14.82
N ALA A 73 -1.29 -3.60 -14.85
CA ALA A 73 -0.23 -3.35 -15.82
C ALA A 73 -0.66 -3.67 -17.26
N LEU A 74 -1.38 -4.78 -17.46
CA LEU A 74 -1.85 -5.21 -18.77
C LEU A 74 -2.98 -4.31 -19.29
N GLU A 75 -3.83 -3.82 -18.39
CA GLU A 75 -4.86 -2.82 -18.71
C GLU A 75 -4.21 -1.54 -19.22
N ILE A 76 -3.21 -1.00 -18.50
CA ILE A 76 -2.47 0.20 -18.93
C ILE A 76 -1.81 -0.01 -20.30
N LEU A 77 -1.11 -1.12 -20.50
CA LEU A 77 -0.43 -1.42 -21.76
C LEU A 77 -1.42 -1.53 -22.93
N ARG A 78 -2.54 -2.23 -22.72
CA ARG A 78 -3.59 -2.39 -23.72
C ARG A 78 -4.22 -1.04 -24.06
N ASP A 79 -4.63 -0.28 -23.05
CA ASP A 79 -5.41 0.95 -23.25
C ASP A 79 -4.56 2.09 -23.84
N LEU A 80 -3.23 1.98 -23.76
CA LEU A 80 -2.28 2.92 -24.34
C LEU A 80 -1.54 2.37 -25.57
N ASP A 81 -1.95 1.23 -26.13
CA ASP A 81 -1.28 0.59 -27.28
C ASP A 81 0.25 0.43 -27.11
N ASN A 82 0.69 0.11 -25.88
CA ASN A 82 2.10 0.05 -25.47
C ASN A 82 2.88 1.38 -25.64
N LYS A 83 2.18 2.52 -25.69
CA LYS A 83 2.77 3.87 -25.80
C LYS A 83 2.63 4.60 -24.46
N LEU A 84 3.53 4.29 -23.55
CA LEU A 84 3.62 4.95 -22.25
C LEU A 84 5.06 5.35 -21.98
N ASP A 85 5.29 6.63 -21.74
CA ASP A 85 6.61 7.16 -21.43
C ASP A 85 6.88 7.17 -19.91
N ILE A 86 5.88 7.55 -19.11
CA ILE A 86 6.04 7.74 -17.65
C ILE A 86 4.85 7.15 -16.89
N PHE A 87 5.13 6.36 -15.86
CA PHE A 87 4.14 5.91 -14.88
C PHE A 87 4.44 6.51 -13.51
N VAL A 88 3.45 7.18 -12.91
CA VAL A 88 3.57 7.81 -11.61
C VAL A 88 2.61 7.17 -10.62
N ALA A 89 3.11 6.73 -9.47
CA ALA A 89 2.26 6.16 -8.42
C ALA A 89 2.80 6.47 -7.03
N GLY A 90 1.90 6.89 -6.13
CA GLY A 90 2.20 6.92 -4.70
C GLY A 90 2.25 5.51 -4.12
N PHE A 91 3.09 5.30 -3.10
CA PHE A 91 3.18 3.99 -2.45
C PHE A 91 2.65 3.98 -1.01
N GLY A 92 1.64 3.15 -0.79
CA GLY A 92 1.23 2.69 0.54
C GLY A 92 1.87 1.33 0.84
N THR A 93 1.26 0.27 0.32
CA THR A 93 1.84 -1.09 0.40
C THR A 93 2.97 -1.33 -0.59
N GLY A 94 3.13 -0.47 -1.60
CA GLY A 94 4.04 -0.69 -2.72
C GLY A 94 3.53 -1.65 -3.81
N GLY A 95 2.39 -2.32 -3.60
CA GLY A 95 1.89 -3.33 -4.52
C GLY A 95 1.65 -2.82 -5.95
N THR A 96 1.05 -1.63 -6.08
CA THR A 96 0.76 -1.02 -7.38
C THR A 96 2.02 -0.63 -8.13
N ILE A 97 2.88 0.20 -7.54
CA ILE A 97 4.10 0.67 -8.21
C ILE A 97 5.05 -0.48 -8.55
N SER A 98 5.18 -1.47 -7.66
CA SER A 98 6.02 -2.64 -7.94
C SER A 98 5.43 -3.54 -9.01
N GLY A 99 4.17 -3.94 -8.87
CA GLY A 99 3.55 -4.87 -9.82
C GLY A 99 3.39 -4.27 -11.22
N VAL A 100 3.05 -2.98 -11.31
CA VAL A 100 2.98 -2.27 -12.59
C VAL A 100 4.38 -2.02 -13.14
N GLY A 101 5.30 -1.47 -12.34
CA GLY A 101 6.66 -1.15 -12.77
C GLY A 101 7.41 -2.36 -13.30
N GLU A 102 7.30 -3.53 -12.67
CA GLU A 102 7.97 -4.75 -13.14
C GLU A 102 7.52 -5.18 -14.53
N ILE A 103 6.22 -5.10 -14.82
CA ILE A 103 5.67 -5.47 -16.13
C ILE A 103 5.95 -4.39 -17.18
N LEU A 104 5.82 -3.11 -16.82
CA LEU A 104 6.13 -2.02 -17.74
C LEU A 104 7.61 -2.04 -18.14
N LYS A 105 8.54 -2.24 -17.20
CA LYS A 105 9.98 -2.36 -17.49
C LYS A 105 10.32 -3.59 -18.35
N GLU A 106 9.56 -4.67 -18.24
CA GLU A 106 9.70 -5.84 -19.12
C GLU A 106 9.25 -5.54 -20.57
N LYS A 107 8.18 -4.75 -20.74
CA LYS A 107 7.54 -4.53 -22.06
C LYS A 107 8.01 -3.26 -22.77
N LEU A 108 8.49 -2.26 -22.04
CA LEU A 108 8.81 -0.93 -22.54
C LEU A 108 10.24 -0.55 -22.12
N GLU A 109 11.17 -0.54 -23.07
CA GLU A 109 12.60 -0.31 -22.77
C GLU A 109 12.90 1.05 -22.12
N LYS A 110 12.06 2.07 -22.37
CA LYS A 110 12.31 3.47 -21.99
C LYS A 110 11.32 4.03 -20.98
N VAL A 111 10.43 3.20 -20.42
CA VAL A 111 9.45 3.69 -19.46
C VAL A 111 10.13 4.21 -18.19
N HIS A 112 9.74 5.40 -17.75
CA HIS A 112 10.20 6.02 -16.51
C HIS A 112 9.14 5.81 -15.41
N ILE A 113 9.55 5.31 -14.25
CA ILE A 113 8.66 4.99 -13.14
C ILE A 113 8.98 5.92 -11.97
N VAL A 114 7.98 6.70 -11.56
CA VAL A 114 8.10 7.69 -10.50
C VAL A 114 7.29 7.28 -9.28
N GLY A 115 7.98 7.13 -8.15
CA GLY A 115 7.38 6.95 -6.84
C GLY A 115 6.99 8.28 -6.20
N VAL A 116 5.83 8.35 -5.57
CA VAL A 116 5.41 9.52 -4.79
C VAL A 116 5.33 9.18 -3.31
N GLU A 117 5.97 9.99 -2.47
CA GLU A 117 5.92 9.89 -1.01
C GLU A 117 5.62 11.24 -0.36
N PRO A 118 5.19 11.29 0.91
CA PRO A 118 4.96 12.56 1.59
C PRO A 118 6.27 13.28 1.92
N LEU A 119 6.34 14.59 1.65
CA LEU A 119 7.45 15.46 2.10
C LEU A 119 7.80 15.34 3.59
N ASN A 120 6.79 15.15 4.45
CA ASN A 120 6.97 15.02 5.90
C ASN A 120 7.27 13.58 6.36
N SER A 121 7.30 12.60 5.45
CA SER A 121 7.73 11.22 5.73
C SER A 121 8.47 10.60 4.53
N PRO A 122 9.62 11.17 4.13
CA PRO A 122 10.37 10.76 2.94
C PRO A 122 11.20 9.49 3.17
N LEU A 123 10.53 8.33 3.16
CA LEU A 123 11.13 7.04 3.50
C LEU A 123 12.12 6.51 2.45
N LEU A 124 11.80 6.62 1.16
CA LEU A 124 12.68 6.14 0.10
C LEU A 124 13.77 7.16 -0.23
N SER A 125 13.43 8.45 -0.26
CA SER A 125 14.40 9.48 -0.63
C SER A 125 15.35 9.88 0.49
N LYS A 126 14.90 9.86 1.77
CA LYS A 126 15.73 10.30 2.91
C LYS A 126 15.82 9.29 4.06
N GLY A 127 15.06 8.19 4.03
CA GLY A 127 15.05 7.21 5.12
C GLY A 127 14.33 7.67 6.39
N GLU A 128 13.57 8.77 6.31
CA GLU A 128 12.92 9.40 7.46
C GLU A 128 11.42 9.09 7.49
N ALA A 129 10.93 8.68 8.66
CA ALA A 129 9.50 8.49 8.91
C ALA A 129 8.95 9.67 9.72
N GLY A 130 7.77 10.17 9.35
CA GLY A 130 7.15 11.29 10.04
C GLY A 130 5.63 11.33 9.90
N SER A 131 4.98 12.27 10.59
CA SER A 131 3.53 12.42 10.53
C SER A 131 3.11 13.24 9.30
N HIS A 132 2.09 12.76 8.57
CA HIS A 132 1.51 13.46 7.43
C HIS A 132 0.01 13.20 7.31
N LYS A 133 -0.67 13.95 6.42
CA LYS A 133 -2.13 13.87 6.22
C LYS A 133 -2.54 13.17 4.90
N ILE A 134 -1.58 12.72 4.12
CA ILE A 134 -1.83 12.04 2.83
C ILE A 134 -2.22 10.57 3.08
N GLN A 135 -3.50 10.33 3.30
CA GLN A 135 -4.00 8.99 3.59
C GLN A 135 -3.91 8.09 2.35
N GLY A 136 -3.33 6.89 2.53
CA GLY A 136 -3.19 5.87 1.48
C GLY A 136 -1.75 5.61 1.04
N ILE A 137 -0.83 6.55 1.29
CA ILE A 137 0.61 6.42 1.04
C ILE A 137 1.41 6.69 2.33
N GLY A 138 2.73 6.48 2.32
CA GLY A 138 3.60 6.83 3.46
C GLY A 138 3.32 6.02 4.72
N ALA A 139 3.56 4.70 4.68
CA ALA A 139 3.19 3.82 5.79
C ALA A 139 4.06 3.94 7.06
N ASN A 140 5.01 4.87 7.12
CA ASN A 140 6.07 5.00 8.16
C ASN A 140 7.07 3.83 8.24
N PHE A 141 7.02 2.92 7.28
CA PHE A 141 8.02 1.86 7.08
C PHE A 141 8.05 1.46 5.60
N ILE A 142 9.12 0.79 5.17
CA ILE A 142 9.25 0.28 3.81
C ILE A 142 8.58 -1.10 3.73
N PRO A 143 7.52 -1.29 2.93
CA PRO A 143 6.84 -2.58 2.81
C PRO A 143 7.73 -3.66 2.20
N ALA A 144 7.61 -4.91 2.66
CA ALA A 144 8.42 -6.02 2.18
C ALA A 144 8.15 -6.36 0.70
N ILE A 145 6.93 -6.10 0.20
CA ILE A 145 6.59 -6.35 -1.21
C ILE A 145 7.04 -5.25 -2.17
N LEU A 146 7.48 -4.09 -1.67
CA LEU A 146 7.94 -2.98 -2.50
C LEU A 146 9.26 -3.38 -3.20
N ASN A 147 9.20 -3.54 -4.51
CA ASN A 147 10.36 -3.60 -5.37
C ASN A 147 10.85 -2.17 -5.67
N LYS A 148 12.02 -1.80 -5.14
CA LYS A 148 12.62 -0.47 -5.35
C LYS A 148 13.36 -0.36 -6.68
N GLU A 149 13.83 -1.49 -7.23
CA GLU A 149 14.64 -1.54 -8.45
C GLU A 149 13.86 -1.10 -9.71
N VAL A 150 12.53 -1.05 -9.63
CA VAL A 150 11.70 -0.56 -10.74
C VAL A 150 11.47 0.94 -10.70
N ILE A 151 11.87 1.64 -9.64
CA ILE A 151 11.61 3.07 -9.44
C ILE A 151 12.84 3.85 -9.90
N ASP A 152 12.68 4.68 -10.93
CA ASP A 152 13.76 5.51 -11.46
C ASP A 152 13.91 6.82 -10.67
N GLU A 153 12.81 7.32 -10.11
CA GLU A 153 12.75 8.61 -9.42
C GLU A 153 11.74 8.59 -8.28
N VAL A 154 12.00 9.34 -7.21
CA VAL A 154 11.05 9.57 -6.11
C VAL A 154 10.80 11.07 -5.95
N ILE A 155 9.53 11.47 -5.91
CA ILE A 155 9.08 12.86 -5.71
C ILE A 155 8.31 12.99 -4.38
N THR A 156 8.50 14.11 -3.70
CA THR A 156 7.90 14.46 -2.39
C THR A 156 6.94 15.64 -2.46
#